data_AF-A0A250J1M1-F1
#
_entry.id   AF-A0A250J1M1-F1
#
_cell.length_a   1.000
_cell.length_b   1.000
_cell.length_c   1.000
_cell.angle_alpha   90.00
_cell.angle_beta   90.00
_cell.angle_gamma   90.00
#
_symmetry.space_group_name_H-M   'P 1'
#
loop_
_entity.id
_entity.type
_entity.pdbx_description
1 polymer ?
#
loop_
_entity_poly.entity_id
_entity_poly.type
_entity_poly.pdbx_seq_one_letter_code
_entity_poly.pdbx_strand_id
1 'polypeptide(L)'
;MRTREQLVNDLRQLGVNAGDLVMVHASLRAIGPVEGGVGGVLDSLDAAVGPDGTLIPWNDYYGPGSPLEHAWRSGVRVLRLGADLNTVTLLHLAEYLVELPSKRRVRRYVRVLGPHGPEERTVDCLDDEFGIVDTQGEDYFGLLLRDYLARGTARTGRVGHAVSELLDGADVLSFGVQWMAEHLG
;
A
#
# COMPACT_ATOMS: atom_id res chain seq x y z
N MET A 1 -23.84 -1.82 -18.51
CA MET A 1 -22.38 -1.63 -18.70
C MET A 1 -22.08 -0.16 -18.43
N ARG A 2 -21.16 0.16 -17.53
CA ARG A 2 -20.78 1.57 -17.29
C ARG A 2 -19.72 2.02 -18.27
N THR A 3 -19.82 3.25 -18.75
CA THR A 3 -18.87 3.83 -19.70
C THR A 3 -17.64 4.38 -18.98
N ARG A 4 -16.55 4.58 -19.72
CA ARG A 4 -15.33 5.24 -19.24
C ARG A 4 -15.61 6.62 -18.63
N GLU A 5 -16.51 7.39 -19.26
CA GLU A 5 -16.91 8.72 -18.76
C GLU A 5 -17.68 8.65 -17.43
N GLN A 6 -18.48 7.61 -17.23
CA GLN A 6 -19.16 7.38 -15.94
C GLN A 6 -18.15 7.05 -14.83
N LEU A 7 -17.12 6.25 -15.12
CA LEU A 7 -16.06 5.95 -14.15
C LEU A 7 -15.20 7.18 -13.81
N VAL A 8 -14.89 8.02 -14.81
CA VAL A 8 -14.13 9.26 -14.59
C VAL A 8 -14.92 10.27 -13.75
N ASN A 9 -16.24 10.39 -13.98
CA ASN A 9 -17.08 11.29 -13.19
C ASN A 9 -17.24 10.80 -11.73
N ASP A 10 -17.40 9.50 -11.52
CA ASP A 10 -17.48 8.92 -10.17
C ASP A 10 -16.18 9.16 -9.39
N LEU A 11 -15.00 8.97 -10.01
CA LEU A 11 -13.68 9.23 -9.41
C LEU A 11 -13.48 10.71 -9.06
N ARG A 12 -13.93 11.63 -9.93
CA ARG A 12 -13.86 13.08 -9.68
C ARG A 12 -14.80 13.54 -8.57
N GLN A 13 -16.02 13.00 -8.51
CA GLN A 13 -16.97 13.30 -7.43
C GLN A 13 -16.48 12.80 -6.07
N LEU A 14 -15.68 11.73 -6.06
CA LEU A 14 -15.04 11.21 -4.86
C LEU A 14 -13.84 12.05 -4.40
N GLY A 15 -13.34 12.95 -5.25
CA GLY A 15 -12.25 13.88 -4.94
C GLY A 15 -10.90 13.53 -5.55
N VAL A 16 -10.86 12.58 -6.51
CA VAL A 16 -9.66 12.34 -7.34
C VAL A 16 -9.54 13.45 -8.38
N ASN A 17 -8.47 14.22 -8.29
CA ASN A 17 -8.17 15.36 -9.14
C ASN A 17 -7.04 15.04 -10.11
N ALA A 18 -6.95 15.82 -11.18
CA ALA A 18 -5.77 15.79 -12.03
C ALA A 18 -4.54 16.22 -11.23
N GLY A 19 -3.47 15.41 -11.26
CA GLY A 19 -2.24 15.65 -10.52
C GLY A 19 -2.11 14.87 -9.20
N ASP A 20 -3.12 14.09 -8.82
CA ASP A 20 -3.04 13.23 -7.63
C ASP A 20 -2.06 12.07 -7.81
N LEU A 21 -1.31 11.74 -6.76
CA LEU A 21 -0.63 10.46 -6.61
C LEU A 21 -1.59 9.46 -5.94
N VAL A 22 -2.03 8.44 -6.68
CA VAL A 22 -3.01 7.44 -6.23
C VAL A 22 -2.36 6.05 -6.23
N MET A 23 -2.34 5.39 -5.06
CA MET A 23 -1.94 3.99 -4.95
C MET A 23 -3.13 3.08 -5.32
N VAL A 24 -2.93 2.21 -6.31
CA VAL A 24 -3.99 1.33 -6.87
C VAL A 24 -3.52 -0.12 -6.80
N HIS A 25 -4.37 -1.02 -6.29
CA HIS A 25 -4.12 -2.45 -6.35
C HIS A 25 -4.62 -3.04 -7.68
N ALA A 26 -3.75 -3.66 -8.47
CA ALA A 26 -4.08 -4.27 -9.77
C ALA A 26 -3.36 -5.61 -10.00
N SER A 27 -3.93 -6.49 -10.82
CA SER A 27 -3.45 -7.86 -11.05
C SER A 27 -2.55 -7.99 -12.29
N LEU A 28 -1.33 -8.50 -12.12
CA LEU A 28 -0.37 -8.76 -13.21
C LEU A 28 -0.85 -9.80 -14.23
N ARG A 29 -1.77 -10.68 -13.85
CA ARG A 29 -2.38 -11.67 -14.76
C ARG A 29 -3.25 -11.01 -15.85
N ALA A 30 -3.64 -9.75 -15.66
CA ALA A 30 -4.44 -8.97 -16.60
C ALA A 30 -3.59 -8.22 -17.65
N ILE A 31 -2.27 -8.08 -17.46
CA ILE A 31 -1.38 -7.31 -18.34
C ILE A 31 -1.01 -8.06 -19.63
N GLY A 32 -0.94 -9.40 -19.58
CA GLY A 32 -0.54 -10.21 -20.73
C GLY A 32 0.97 -10.18 -21.03
N PRO A 33 1.42 -10.88 -22.09
CA PRO A 33 2.84 -11.00 -22.42
C PRO A 33 3.46 -9.67 -22.92
N VAL A 34 4.69 -9.38 -22.48
CA VAL A 34 5.47 -8.16 -22.79
C VAL A 34 6.82 -8.55 -23.41
N GLU A 35 7.30 -7.78 -24.39
CA GLU A 35 8.61 -7.97 -25.02
C GLU A 35 9.73 -7.80 -23.98
N GLY A 36 10.68 -8.75 -23.91
CA GLY A 36 11.67 -8.82 -22.82
C GLY A 36 11.15 -9.45 -21.51
N GLY A 37 9.91 -9.94 -21.49
CA GLY A 37 9.31 -10.59 -20.32
C GLY A 37 9.24 -9.67 -19.10
N VAL A 38 9.53 -10.20 -17.91
CA VAL A 38 9.57 -9.40 -16.68
C VAL A 38 10.67 -8.34 -16.72
N GLY A 39 11.81 -8.62 -17.36
CA GLY A 39 12.87 -7.64 -17.57
C GLY A 39 12.40 -6.43 -18.38
N GLY A 40 11.65 -6.66 -19.46
CA GLY A 40 11.04 -5.59 -20.25
C GLY A 40 9.99 -4.77 -19.48
N VAL A 41 9.26 -5.39 -18.55
CA VAL A 41 8.36 -4.68 -17.63
C VAL A 41 9.16 -3.81 -16.65
N LEU A 42 10.25 -4.34 -16.08
CA LEU A 42 11.10 -3.62 -15.14
C LEU A 42 11.86 -2.47 -15.82
N ASP A 43 12.45 -2.69 -16.99
CA ASP A 43 13.13 -1.65 -17.77
C ASP A 43 12.15 -0.57 -18.22
N SER A 44 10.92 -0.95 -18.57
CA SER A 44 9.85 0.01 -18.88
C SER A 44 9.41 0.79 -17.64
N LEU A 45 9.36 0.14 -16.47
CA LEU A 45 9.06 0.80 -15.20
C LEU A 45 10.19 1.76 -14.83
N ASP A 46 11.46 1.37 -14.94
CA ASP A 46 12.64 2.16 -14.61
C ASP A 46 12.77 3.38 -15.55
N ALA A 47 12.58 3.18 -16.85
CA ALA A 47 12.51 4.26 -17.83
C ALA A 47 11.27 5.17 -17.64
N ALA A 48 10.14 4.63 -17.19
CA ALA A 48 8.92 5.41 -16.95
C ALA A 48 8.97 6.21 -15.65
N VAL A 49 9.62 5.70 -14.60
CA VAL A 49 9.81 6.46 -13.34
C VAL A 49 10.88 7.53 -13.48
N GLY A 50 11.85 7.36 -14.39
CA GLY A 50 12.86 8.37 -14.70
C GLY A 50 13.89 8.56 -13.59
N PRO A 51 14.81 9.53 -13.72
CA PRO A 51 15.93 9.73 -12.78
C PRO A 51 15.49 10.20 -11.38
N ASP A 52 14.28 10.75 -11.26
CA ASP A 52 13.65 11.11 -9.97
C ASP A 52 12.73 9.99 -9.44
N GLY A 53 12.66 8.87 -10.16
CA GLY A 53 11.91 7.67 -9.83
C GLY A 53 12.54 6.88 -8.70
N THR A 54 11.70 6.23 -7.87
CA THR A 54 12.17 5.41 -6.74
C THR A 54 12.02 3.92 -7.06
N LEU A 55 13.14 3.21 -7.09
CA LEU A 55 13.17 1.75 -7.12
C LEU A 55 12.97 1.18 -5.71
N ILE A 56 12.26 0.06 -5.62
CA ILE A 56 11.87 -0.57 -4.35
C ILE A 56 13.10 -1.21 -3.69
N PRO A 57 13.38 -0.97 -2.40
CA PRO A 57 14.40 -1.72 -1.68
C PRO A 57 13.96 -3.18 -1.53
N TRP A 58 14.90 -4.12 -1.69
CA TRP A 58 14.62 -5.56 -1.54
C TRP A 58 14.21 -5.92 -0.12
N ASN A 59 14.94 -5.40 0.86
CA ASN A 59 14.60 -5.53 2.27
C ASN A 59 13.74 -4.35 2.69
N ASP A 60 12.87 -4.59 3.67
CA ASP A 60 12.02 -3.56 4.25
C ASP A 60 11.23 -2.75 3.20
N TYR A 61 10.62 -3.44 2.24
CA TYR A 61 9.93 -2.86 1.08
C TYR A 61 8.68 -2.02 1.39
N TYR A 62 8.27 -1.92 2.66
CA TYR A 62 7.27 -0.96 3.15
C TYR A 62 7.83 0.09 4.13
N GLY A 63 9.11 -0.01 4.48
CA GLY A 63 9.76 0.84 5.48
C GLY A 63 10.47 2.06 4.88
N PRO A 64 11.46 2.64 5.59
CA PRO A 64 12.25 3.76 5.09
C PRO A 64 12.92 3.45 3.74
N GLY A 65 12.87 4.40 2.80
CA GLY A 65 13.34 4.27 1.43
C GLY A 65 12.40 3.52 0.50
N SER A 66 11.26 3.01 0.99
CA SER A 66 10.30 2.29 0.16
C SER A 66 9.44 3.21 -0.72
N PRO A 67 8.81 2.68 -1.79
CA PRO A 67 7.79 3.41 -2.54
C PRO A 67 6.62 3.85 -1.67
N LEU A 68 6.33 3.12 -0.59
CA LEU A 68 5.28 3.46 0.33
C LEU A 68 5.63 4.73 1.12
N GLU A 69 6.87 4.84 1.60
CA GLU A 69 7.39 6.08 2.21
C GLU A 69 7.43 7.22 1.19
N HIS A 70 7.89 6.97 -0.03
CA HIS A 70 7.93 7.98 -1.08
C HIS A 70 6.51 8.51 -1.41
N ALA A 71 5.53 7.61 -1.53
CA ALA A 71 4.14 7.97 -1.76
C ALA A 71 3.59 8.82 -0.62
N TRP A 72 3.87 8.44 0.64
CA TRP A 72 3.52 9.24 1.80
C TRP A 72 4.14 10.65 1.75
N ARG A 73 5.45 10.76 1.51
CA ARG A 73 6.16 12.06 1.40
C ARG A 73 5.62 12.94 0.28
N SER A 74 5.03 12.32 -0.75
CA SER A 74 4.42 13.00 -1.89
C SER A 74 2.93 13.34 -1.68
N GLY A 75 2.37 13.11 -0.49
CA GLY A 75 0.99 13.47 -0.16
C GLY A 75 -0.05 12.49 -0.72
N VAL A 76 0.26 11.20 -0.77
CA VAL A 76 -0.67 10.15 -1.23
C VAL A 76 -2.00 10.21 -0.48
N ARG A 77 -3.08 9.90 -1.19
CA ARG A 77 -4.40 9.62 -0.60
C ARG A 77 -4.76 8.16 -0.83
N VAL A 78 -5.37 7.52 0.17
CA VAL A 78 -5.77 6.11 0.08
C VAL A 78 -7.24 6.04 -0.28
N LEU A 79 -7.53 5.53 -1.47
CA LEU A 79 -8.89 5.29 -1.93
C LEU A 79 -9.28 3.82 -1.73
N ARG A 80 -10.34 3.59 -0.96
CA ARG A 80 -10.92 2.27 -0.70
C ARG A 80 -12.30 2.17 -1.36
N LEU A 81 -12.47 1.16 -2.21
CA LEU A 81 -13.70 0.95 -2.99
C LEU A 81 -14.40 -0.34 -2.54
N GLY A 82 -15.18 -0.28 -1.47
CA GLY A 82 -15.81 -1.47 -0.87
C GLY A 82 -14.78 -2.48 -0.38
N ALA A 83 -13.59 -1.99 -0.03
CA ALA A 83 -12.46 -2.83 0.33
C ALA A 83 -12.62 -3.36 1.77
N ASP A 84 -11.98 -4.48 2.06
CA ASP A 84 -11.94 -5.06 3.40
C ASP A 84 -11.19 -4.15 4.37
N LEU A 85 -11.59 -4.05 5.64
CA LEU A 85 -10.98 -3.13 6.59
C LEU A 85 -9.47 -3.37 6.78
N ASN A 86 -8.99 -4.59 6.53
CA ASN A 86 -7.58 -4.96 6.64
C ASN A 86 -6.73 -4.52 5.44
N THR A 87 -7.31 -3.82 4.46
CA THR A 87 -6.62 -3.48 3.19
C THR A 87 -6.22 -2.00 3.10
N VAL A 88 -5.34 -1.57 4.01
CA VAL A 88 -4.67 -0.26 3.93
C VAL A 88 -3.17 -0.46 3.99
N THR A 89 -2.55 -0.69 2.83
CA THR A 89 -1.11 -0.97 2.73
C THR A 89 -0.23 0.12 3.34
N LEU A 90 -0.70 1.38 3.38
CA LEU A 90 0.01 2.47 4.05
C LEU A 90 0.23 2.24 5.55
N LEU A 91 -0.59 1.40 6.20
CA LEU A 91 -0.40 1.04 7.61
C LEU A 91 0.83 0.17 7.83
N HIS A 92 1.36 -0.52 6.81
CA HIS A 92 2.66 -1.17 6.95
C HIS A 92 3.79 -0.16 7.19
N LEU A 93 3.71 1.05 6.62
CA LEU A 93 4.69 2.09 6.97
C LEU A 93 4.55 2.51 8.45
N ALA A 94 3.33 2.52 9.01
CA ALA A 94 3.14 2.78 10.45
C ALA A 94 3.81 1.70 11.31
N GLU A 95 3.76 0.43 10.90
CA GLU A 95 4.47 -0.68 11.58
C GLU A 95 5.98 -0.45 11.66
N TYR A 96 6.58 0.16 10.63
CA TYR A 96 7.98 0.55 10.65
C TYR A 96 8.25 1.74 11.58
N LEU A 97 7.37 2.72 11.60
CA LEU A 97 7.55 3.99 12.32
C LEU A 97 7.21 3.91 13.82
N VAL A 98 6.28 3.03 14.22
CA VAL A 98 5.89 2.88 15.64
C VAL A 98 7.07 2.36 16.47
N GLU A 99 7.32 2.93 17.65
CA GLU A 99 8.32 2.36 18.56
C GLU A 99 7.67 1.29 19.44
N LEU A 100 8.15 0.05 19.35
CA LEU A 100 7.67 -1.10 20.14
C LEU A 100 8.88 -1.85 20.73
N PRO A 101 8.75 -2.53 21.89
CA PRO A 101 9.84 -3.28 22.51
C PRO A 101 10.45 -4.35 21.61
N SER A 102 9.62 -4.99 20.79
CA SER A 102 10.03 -5.92 19.76
C SER A 102 9.06 -5.86 18.58
N LYS A 103 9.58 -6.20 17.39
CA LYS A 103 8.78 -6.35 16.18
C LYS A 103 9.19 -7.64 15.49
N ARG A 104 8.22 -8.45 15.09
CA ARG A 104 8.44 -9.68 14.34
C ARG A 104 9.02 -9.34 12.98
N ARG A 105 10.09 -10.04 12.64
CA ARG A 105 10.75 -9.98 11.34
C ARG A 105 10.76 -11.37 10.72
N VAL A 106 10.66 -11.40 9.41
CA VAL A 106 10.67 -12.62 8.61
C VAL A 106 11.71 -12.51 7.52
N ARG A 107 12.22 -13.67 7.14
CA ARG A 107 13.10 -13.86 5.99
C ARG A 107 12.36 -14.65 4.94
N ARG A 108 12.21 -14.07 3.77
CA ARG A 108 11.55 -14.69 2.62
C ARG A 108 12.56 -15.00 1.53
N TYR A 109 12.30 -16.07 0.80
CA TYR A 109 13.09 -16.49 -0.35
C TYR A 109 12.24 -16.28 -1.59
N VAL A 110 12.64 -15.31 -2.41
CA VAL A 110 11.96 -15.00 -3.67
C VAL A 110 12.84 -15.45 -4.82
N ARG A 111 12.23 -16.19 -5.75
CA ARG A 111 12.91 -16.58 -6.98
C ARG A 111 12.71 -15.49 -8.01
N VAL A 112 13.81 -14.89 -8.43
CA VAL A 112 13.83 -13.78 -9.38
C VAL A 112 14.54 -14.21 -10.65
N LEU A 113 14.23 -13.56 -11.76
CA LEU A 113 14.98 -13.78 -13.00
C LEU A 113 16.20 -12.86 -12.98
N GLY A 114 17.38 -13.43 -12.76
CA GLY A 114 18.65 -12.73 -12.85
C GLY A 114 19.20 -12.70 -14.28
N PRO A 115 20.27 -11.94 -14.53
CA PRO A 115 20.89 -11.80 -15.86
C PRO A 115 21.43 -13.11 -16.45
N HIS A 116 21.60 -14.14 -15.60
CA HIS A 116 22.09 -15.47 -16.00
C HIS A 116 21.06 -16.58 -15.78
N GLY A 117 19.80 -16.22 -15.58
CA GLY A 117 18.70 -17.15 -15.32
C GLY A 117 18.12 -17.02 -13.91
N PRO A 118 17.21 -17.92 -13.52
CA PRO A 118 16.52 -17.85 -12.25
C PRO A 118 17.51 -17.98 -11.08
N GLU A 119 17.44 -17.04 -10.14
CA GLU A 119 18.23 -17.03 -8.92
C GLU A 119 17.34 -16.78 -7.71
N GLU A 120 17.76 -17.29 -6.55
CA GLU A 120 17.08 -17.00 -5.30
C GLU A 120 17.65 -15.72 -4.69
N ARG A 121 16.74 -14.92 -4.14
CA ARG A 121 17.06 -13.72 -3.36
C ARG A 121 16.39 -13.82 -2.01
N THR A 122 17.10 -13.33 -1.02
CA THR A 122 16.61 -13.25 0.35
C THR A 122 16.08 -11.85 0.59
N VAL A 123 14.89 -11.78 1.19
CA VAL A 123 14.24 -10.54 1.61
C VAL A 123 13.99 -10.61 3.10
N ASP A 124 14.57 -9.67 3.84
CA ASP A 124 14.35 -9.47 5.27
C ASP A 124 13.42 -8.27 5.47
N CYS A 125 12.29 -8.46 6.16
CA CYS A 125 11.31 -7.41 6.42
C CYS A 125 10.52 -7.66 7.71
N LEU A 126 9.64 -6.72 8.09
CA LEU A 126 8.60 -6.96 9.07
C LEU A 126 7.61 -8.01 8.55
N ASP A 127 7.02 -8.78 9.46
CA ASP A 127 6.01 -9.77 9.12
C ASP A 127 4.68 -9.12 8.74
N ASP A 128 4.45 -8.97 7.45
CA ASP A 128 3.24 -8.45 6.82
C ASP A 128 2.19 -9.55 6.52
N GLU A 129 2.41 -10.80 6.96
CA GLU A 129 1.46 -11.90 6.79
C GLU A 129 0.74 -12.24 8.10
N PHE A 130 1.49 -12.29 9.21
CA PHE A 130 0.95 -12.58 10.54
C PHE A 130 1.07 -11.40 11.51
N GLY A 131 1.45 -10.23 10.99
CA GLY A 131 1.63 -9.01 11.75
C GLY A 131 2.92 -8.97 12.56
N ILE A 132 3.28 -7.76 13.00
CA ILE A 132 4.55 -7.48 13.68
C ILE A 132 4.57 -7.87 15.16
N VAL A 133 3.42 -8.22 15.73
CA VAL A 133 3.25 -8.70 17.11
C VAL A 133 2.17 -9.79 17.14
N ASP A 134 2.15 -10.59 18.21
CA ASP A 134 1.04 -11.51 18.45
C ASP A 134 -0.19 -10.75 18.94
N THR A 135 -1.25 -10.72 18.13
CA THR A 135 -2.56 -10.19 18.53
C THR A 135 -3.54 -11.33 18.75
N GLN A 136 -4.33 -11.26 19.83
CA GLN A 136 -5.44 -12.19 20.02
C GLN A 136 -6.68 -11.67 19.28
N GLY A 137 -7.18 -12.42 18.30
CA GLY A 137 -8.47 -12.13 17.66
C GLY A 137 -8.36 -11.56 16.24
N GLU A 138 -9.06 -10.45 15.99
CA GLU A 138 -9.13 -9.78 14.68
C GLU A 138 -7.79 -9.11 14.34
N ASP A 139 -7.46 -9.04 13.04
CA ASP A 139 -6.31 -8.30 12.53
C ASP A 139 -6.36 -6.83 13.00
N TYR A 140 -5.26 -6.34 13.57
CA TYR A 140 -5.21 -5.00 14.15
C TYR A 140 -5.34 -3.88 13.10
N PHE A 141 -5.08 -4.14 11.81
CA PHE A 141 -5.38 -3.15 10.76
C PHE A 141 -6.88 -2.88 10.67
N GLY A 142 -7.71 -3.92 10.82
CA GLY A 142 -9.16 -3.79 10.77
C GLY A 142 -9.71 -2.99 11.96
N LEU A 143 -9.17 -3.26 13.16
CA LEU A 143 -9.51 -2.51 14.38
C LEU A 143 -9.07 -1.05 14.28
N LEU A 144 -7.81 -0.82 13.90
CA LEU A 144 -7.23 0.51 13.70
C LEU A 144 -8.04 1.32 12.68
N LEU A 145 -8.35 0.73 11.52
CA LEU A 145 -9.12 1.44 10.50
C LEU A 145 -10.55 1.72 10.96
N ARG A 146 -11.19 0.81 11.69
CA ARG A 146 -12.53 1.03 12.26
C ARG A 146 -12.52 2.24 13.19
N ASP A 147 -11.53 2.33 14.07
CA ASP A 147 -11.37 3.45 14.99
C ASP A 147 -11.03 4.76 14.25
N TYR A 148 -10.18 4.68 13.22
CA TYR A 148 -9.88 5.82 12.36
C TYR A 148 -11.13 6.37 11.68
N LEU A 149 -11.95 5.51 11.08
CA LEU A 149 -13.18 5.90 10.40
C LEU A 149 -14.24 6.46 11.37
N ALA A 150 -14.29 5.95 12.61
CA ALA A 150 -15.19 6.44 13.65
C ALA A 150 -14.92 7.91 14.05
N ARG A 151 -13.72 8.44 13.79
CA ARG A 151 -13.40 9.87 13.99
C ARG A 151 -14.17 10.79 13.03
N GLY A 152 -14.68 10.27 11.92
CA GLY A 152 -15.44 11.03 10.93
C GLY A 152 -14.62 12.03 10.11
N THR A 153 -13.28 11.96 10.14
CA THR A 153 -12.39 12.82 9.34
C THR A 153 -12.21 12.33 7.91
N ALA A 154 -12.37 11.02 7.68
CA ALA A 154 -12.34 10.43 6.35
C ALA A 154 -13.56 10.84 5.51
N ARG A 155 -13.35 11.05 4.21
CA ARG A 155 -14.46 11.22 3.28
C ARG A 155 -15.06 9.85 2.99
N THR A 156 -16.37 9.72 3.17
CA THR A 156 -17.10 8.49 2.87
C THR A 156 -18.21 8.77 1.86
N GLY A 157 -18.52 7.77 1.04
CA GLY A 157 -19.55 7.89 0.01
C GLY A 157 -19.81 6.58 -0.70
N ARG A 158 -20.66 6.60 -1.73
CA ARG A 158 -20.85 5.44 -2.61
C ARG A 158 -20.19 5.67 -3.96
N VAL A 159 -19.43 4.68 -4.41
CA VAL A 159 -18.90 4.60 -5.77
C VAL A 159 -19.57 3.42 -6.45
N GLY A 160 -20.49 3.71 -7.37
CA GLY A 160 -21.43 2.69 -7.85
C GLY A 160 -22.27 2.12 -6.71
N HIS A 161 -22.12 0.83 -6.42
CA HIS A 161 -22.83 0.17 -5.32
C HIS A 161 -21.98 -0.01 -4.05
N ALA A 162 -20.66 0.24 -4.13
CA ALA A 162 -19.74 0.07 -3.01
C ALA A 162 -19.82 1.25 -2.04
N VAL A 163 -19.81 0.97 -0.73
CA VAL A 163 -19.42 1.97 0.27
C VAL A 163 -17.91 2.19 0.11
N SER A 164 -17.47 3.44 0.15
CA SER A 164 -16.10 3.80 -0.20
C SER A 164 -15.58 4.90 0.70
N GLU A 165 -14.28 4.87 0.94
CA GLU A 165 -13.58 5.82 1.79
C GLU A 165 -12.39 6.42 1.06
N LEU A 166 -12.17 7.72 1.21
CA LEU A 166 -10.95 8.40 0.81
C LEU A 166 -10.25 8.92 2.07
N LEU A 167 -9.09 8.35 2.36
CA LEU A 167 -8.28 8.67 3.53
C LEU A 167 -7.14 9.60 3.11
N ASP A 168 -6.87 10.61 3.93
CA ASP A 168 -5.64 11.38 3.81
C ASP A 168 -4.45 10.54 4.30
N GLY A 169 -3.39 10.43 3.49
CA GLY A 169 -2.26 9.56 3.80
C GLY A 169 -1.47 10.00 5.02
N ALA A 170 -1.36 11.31 5.26
CA ALA A 170 -0.63 11.83 6.43
C ALA A 170 -1.46 11.63 7.72
N ASP A 171 -2.77 11.88 7.68
CA ASP A 171 -3.66 11.67 8.83
C ASP A 171 -3.75 10.19 9.21
N VAL A 172 -3.98 9.28 8.25
CA VAL A 172 -4.10 7.85 8.55
C VAL A 172 -2.78 7.24 9.03
N LEU A 173 -1.63 7.66 8.48
CA LEU A 173 -0.33 7.18 8.94
C LEU A 173 -0.03 7.64 10.37
N SER A 174 -0.25 8.94 10.65
CA SER A 174 -0.01 9.51 11.98
C SER A 174 -0.90 8.86 13.02
N PHE A 175 -2.18 8.66 12.70
CA PHE A 175 -3.11 7.95 13.55
C PHE A 175 -2.68 6.50 13.76
N GLY A 176 -2.26 5.79 12.70
CA GLY A 176 -1.86 4.41 12.81
C GLY A 176 -0.64 4.20 13.72
N VAL A 177 0.36 5.09 13.64
CA VAL A 177 1.52 5.05 14.54
C VAL A 177 1.10 5.23 16.01
N GLN A 178 0.24 6.21 16.29
CA GLN A 178 -0.26 6.47 17.64
C GLN A 178 -1.08 5.30 18.17
N TRP A 179 -2.03 4.82 17.36
CA TRP A 179 -2.90 3.71 17.73
C TRP A 179 -2.09 2.45 18.04
N MET A 180 -1.09 2.11 17.20
CA MET A 180 -0.23 0.95 17.43
C MET A 180 0.61 1.11 18.72
N ALA A 181 1.12 2.30 19.01
CA ALA A 181 1.87 2.55 20.24
C ALA A 181 1.00 2.35 21.50
N GLU A 182 -0.28 2.70 21.43
CA GLU A 182 -1.23 2.58 22.54
C GLU A 182 -1.75 1.14 22.74
N HIS A 183 -1.84 0.35 21.68
CA HIS A 183 -2.53 -0.95 21.71
C HIS A 183 -1.59 -2.16 21.56
N LEU A 184 -0.38 -1.97 21.00
CA LEU A 184 0.58 -3.05 20.73
C LEU A 184 1.85 -2.96 21.61
N GLY A 185 2.00 -1.88 22.39
CA GLY A 185 3.14 -1.59 23.26
C GLY A 185 3.12 -2.27 24.63
#